data_AF-A0A820D1Q4-F1
#
_entry.id   AF-A0A820D1Q4-F1
#
_cell.length_a   1.000
_cell.length_b   1.000
_cell.length_c   1.000
_cell.angle_alpha   90.00
_cell.angle_beta   90.00
_cell.angle_gamma   90.00
#
_symmetry.space_group_name_H-M   'P 1'
#
loop_
_entity.id
_entity.type
_entity.pdbx_description
1 polymer ?
#
loop_
_entity_poly.entity_id
_entity_poly.type
_entity_poly.pdbx_seq_one_letter_code
_entity_poly.pdbx_strand_id
1 'polypeptide(L)'
;KKSAQPINALIVVDVQNCFINGNLSLLKASAGQNGAEVILIINNLIRTIPFDVIVYTQDWHPWNHISFFENLHVRRQYLAGN
;
A
#
# COMPACT_ATOMS: atom_id res chain seq x y z
N LYS A 1 17.06 -5.89 -37.55
CA LYS A 1 15.96 -6.11 -36.58
C LYS A 1 16.11 -5.07 -35.47
N LYS A 2 15.17 -4.13 -35.32
CA LYS A 2 15.16 -3.23 -34.15
C LYS A 2 14.82 -4.08 -32.93
N SER A 3 15.76 -4.20 -31.99
CA SER A 3 15.50 -4.76 -30.67
C SER A 3 14.47 -3.87 -29.99
N ALA A 4 13.26 -4.38 -29.73
CA ALA A 4 12.32 -3.67 -28.87
C ALA A 4 12.93 -3.65 -27.47
N GLN A 5 13.24 -2.46 -26.95
CA GLN A 5 13.62 -2.33 -25.56
C GLN A 5 12.36 -2.49 -24.70
N PRO A 6 12.33 -3.43 -23.76
CA PRO A 6 11.18 -3.60 -22.88
C PRO A 6 11.04 -2.38 -21.97
N ILE A 7 9.80 -1.93 -21.79
CA ILE A 7 9.49 -0.87 -20.82
C ILE A 7 9.59 -1.46 -19.42
N ASN A 8 10.40 -0.88 -18.55
CA ASN A 8 10.54 -1.30 -17.16
C ASN A 8 9.75 -0.36 -16.22
N ALA A 9 9.11 -0.95 -15.21
CA ALA A 9 8.29 -0.21 -14.26
C ALA A 9 8.58 -0.61 -12.82
N LEU A 10 8.54 0.36 -11.91
CA LEU A 10 8.55 0.16 -10.46
C LEU A 10 7.19 0.53 -9.88
N ILE A 11 6.56 -0.40 -9.16
CA ILE A 11 5.31 -0.15 -8.43
C ILE A 11 5.61 -0.17 -6.93
N VAL A 12 5.45 0.98 -6.28
CA VAL A 12 5.60 1.14 -4.83
C VAL A 12 4.24 0.99 -4.18
N VAL A 13 4.04 -0.13 -3.50
CA VAL A 13 2.73 -0.51 -2.96
C VAL A 13 2.60 -0.10 -1.50
N ASP A 14 1.64 0.79 -1.23
CA ASP A 14 1.10 1.12 0.10
C ASP A 14 2.15 1.43 1.17
N VAL A 15 3.23 2.12 0.79
CA VAL A 15 4.26 2.63 1.73
C VAL A 15 3.72 3.90 2.40
N GLN A 16 2.71 3.73 3.25
CA GLN A 16 1.96 4.79 3.91
C GLN A 16 2.20 4.81 5.42
N ASN A 17 2.01 5.98 6.03
CA ASN A 17 2.18 6.17 7.49
C ASN A 17 1.35 5.17 8.32
N CYS A 18 0.14 4.82 7.86
CA CYS A 18 -0.73 3.85 8.53
C CYS A 18 -0.05 2.50 8.78
N PHE A 19 0.79 2.04 7.84
CA PHE A 19 1.53 0.78 7.93
C PHE A 19 2.93 0.93 8.54
N ILE A 20 3.48 2.14 8.57
CA ILE A 20 4.80 2.39 9.17
C ILE A 20 4.65 2.62 10.68
N ASN A 21 3.95 3.67 11.10
CA ASN A 21 3.85 4.10 12.50
C ASN A 21 2.42 4.39 12.99
N GLY A 22 1.42 4.23 12.14
CA GLY A 22 0.01 4.45 12.46
C GLY A 22 -0.68 3.25 13.11
N ASN A 23 -2.00 3.20 12.97
CA ASN A 23 -2.86 2.17 13.59
C ASN A 23 -2.59 0.76 13.05
N LEU A 24 -2.17 0.64 11.79
CA LEU A 24 -1.83 -0.62 11.12
C LEU A 24 -0.32 -0.84 11.05
N SER A 25 0.45 -0.21 11.95
CA SER A 25 1.91 -0.32 11.95
C SER A 25 2.33 -1.79 11.96
N LEU A 26 3.20 -2.15 11.01
CA LEU A 26 3.72 -3.52 10.88
C LEU A 26 4.50 -3.98 12.12
N LEU A 27 5.00 -3.04 12.93
CA LEU A 27 5.62 -3.33 14.23
C LEU A 27 4.63 -3.93 15.23
N LYS A 28 3.34 -3.56 15.12
CA LYS A 28 2.24 -4.09 15.96
C LYS A 28 1.58 -5.33 15.35
N ALA A 29 1.90 -5.66 14.10
CA ALA A 29 1.40 -6.85 13.43
C ALA A 29 2.13 -8.11 13.93
N SER A 30 1.59 -9.28 13.61
CA SER A 30 2.17 -10.58 14.00
C SER A 30 3.61 -10.79 13.50
N ALA A 31 3.98 -10.14 12.39
CA ALA A 31 5.33 -10.21 11.84
C ALA A 31 6.34 -9.32 12.57
N GLY A 32 5.89 -8.30 13.32
CA GLY A 32 6.76 -7.41 14.10
C GLY A 32 7.81 -6.64 13.27
N GLN A 33 7.56 -6.41 11.99
CA GLN A 33 8.54 -5.81 11.07
C GLN A 33 8.48 -4.29 11.08
N ASN A 34 9.64 -3.64 10.92
CA ASN A 34 9.71 -2.20 10.81
C ASN A 34 9.47 -1.75 9.36
N GLY A 35 8.23 -1.33 9.07
CA GLY A 35 7.86 -0.84 7.74
C GLY A 35 8.68 0.35 7.23
N ALA A 36 9.36 1.11 8.09
CA ALA A 36 10.20 2.23 7.67
C ALA A 36 11.49 1.79 6.93
N GLU A 37 11.96 0.56 7.14
CA GLU A 37 13.23 0.07 6.59
C GLU A 37 13.22 0.05 5.04
N VAL A 38 12.05 -0.15 4.44
CA VAL A 38 11.90 -0.21 2.98
C VAL A 38 12.07 1.15 2.30
N ILE A 39 11.89 2.27 3.03
CA ILE A 39 11.89 3.63 2.46
C ILE A 39 13.24 3.96 1.83
N LEU A 40 14.33 3.70 2.55
CA LEU A 40 15.68 3.98 2.05
C LEU A 40 16.01 3.11 0.82
N ILE A 41 15.55 1.86 0.82
CA ILE A 41 15.77 0.92 -0.27
C ILE A 41 15.03 1.40 -1.53
N ILE A 42 13.74 1.75 -1.41
CA ILE A 42 12.94 2.27 -2.53
C ILE A 42 13.55 3.55 -3.10
N ASN A 43 13.92 4.49 -2.23
CA ASN A 43 14.56 5.74 -2.65
C ASN A 43 15.88 5.50 -3.39
N ASN A 44 16.65 4.49 -2.96
CA ASN A 44 17.86 4.10 -3.65
C ASN A 44 17.56 3.47 -5.02
N LEU A 45 16.57 2.57 -5.13
CA LEU A 45 16.17 1.96 -6.40
C LEU A 45 15.74 3.01 -7.42
N ILE A 46 14.90 3.97 -7.01
CA ILE A 46 14.44 5.08 -7.86
C ILE A 46 15.62 5.91 -8.40
N ARG A 47 16.65 6.12 -7.59
CA ARG A 47 17.84 6.92 -7.96
C ARG A 47 18.86 6.17 -8.80
N THR A 48 18.95 4.84 -8.66
CA THR A 48 20.06 4.05 -9.21
C THR A 48 19.66 3.24 -10.44
N ILE A 49 18.38 2.97 -10.62
CA ILE A 49 17.87 2.20 -11.75
C ILE A 49 17.02 3.12 -12.63
N PRO A 50 17.27 3.18 -13.95
CA PRO A 50 16.46 3.95 -14.88
C PRO A 50 15.16 3.20 -15.19
N PHE A 51 14.17 3.33 -14.33
CA PHE A 51 12.81 2.88 -14.63
C PHE A 51 12.13 3.86 -15.59
N ASP A 52 11.46 3.36 -16.63
CA ASP A 52 10.67 4.14 -17.57
C ASP A 52 9.40 4.69 -16.90
N VAL A 53 8.85 3.94 -15.93
CA VAL A 53 7.63 4.29 -15.20
C VAL A 53 7.77 3.97 -13.72
N ILE A 54 7.38 4.91 -12.86
CA ILE A 54 7.27 4.69 -11.40
C ILE A 54 5.83 4.99 -10.99
N VAL A 55 5.16 4.04 -10.35
CA VAL A 55 3.79 4.14 -9.88
C VAL A 55 3.76 3.96 -8.37
N TYR A 56 2.97 4.79 -7.70
CA TYR A 56 2.69 4.65 -6.28
C TYR A 56 1.23 4.28 -6.10
N THR A 57 0.95 3.27 -5.29
CA THR A 57 -0.42 2.95 -4.88
C THR A 57 -0.71 3.54 -3.51
N GLN A 58 -1.99 3.65 -3.21
CA GLN A 58 -2.46 4.14 -1.93
C GLN A 58 -3.68 3.33 -1.52
N ASP A 59 -3.60 2.73 -0.33
CA ASP A 59 -4.77 2.23 0.37
C ASP A 59 -5.60 3.45 0.83
N TRP A 60 -6.73 3.67 0.17
CA TRP A 60 -7.53 4.91 0.30
C TRP A 60 -9.02 4.59 0.54
N HIS A 61 -9.34 4.37 1.81
CA HIS A 61 -10.68 3.96 2.24
C HIS A 61 -11.56 5.14 2.65
N PRO A 62 -12.87 5.13 2.35
CA PRO A 62 -13.83 6.00 3.02
C PRO A 62 -13.99 5.60 4.50
N TRP A 63 -14.51 6.50 5.32
CA TRP A 63 -14.69 6.25 6.76
C TRP A 63 -15.59 5.04 7.07
N ASN A 64 -16.56 4.74 6.20
CA ASN A 64 -17.51 3.63 6.33
C ASN A 64 -17.08 2.38 5.55
N HIS A 65 -15.78 2.24 5.22
CA HIS A 65 -15.30 1.13 4.42
C HIS A 65 -15.59 -0.23 5.05
N ILE A 66 -15.97 -1.20 4.22
CA ILE A 66 -16.47 -2.52 4.64
C ILE A 66 -15.38 -3.39 5.30
N SER A 67 -14.11 -3.10 5.05
CA SER A 67 -13.00 -3.84 5.68
C SER A 67 -12.77 -3.46 7.15
N PHE A 68 -13.33 -2.34 7.63
CA PHE A 68 -13.14 -1.91 9.01
C PHE A 68 -14.08 -2.68 9.94
N PHE A 69 -13.51 -3.23 11.02
CA PHE A 69 -14.25 -3.99 12.03
C PHE A 69 -15.33 -3.12 12.69
N GLU A 70 -15.02 -1.84 12.89
CA GLU A 70 -15.91 -0.84 13.46
C GLU A 70 -17.20 -0.68 12.63
N ASN A 71 -17.14 -0.90 11.31
CA ASN A 71 -18.27 -0.74 10.39
C ASN A 71 -19.13 -2.02 10.22
N LEU A 72 -18.86 -3.10 10.96
CA LEU A 72 -19.65 -4.34 10.87
C LEU A 72 -21.15 -4.14 11.18
N HIS A 73 -21.48 -3.17 12.04
CA HIS A 73 -22.88 -2.83 12.34
C HIS A 73 -23.58 -2.18 11.14
N VAL A 74 -22.89 -1.30 10.39
CA VAL A 74 -23.39 -0.68 9.16
C VAL A 74 -23.67 -1.75 8.10
N ARG A 75 -22.77 -2.74 7.95
CA ARG A 75 -22.98 -3.86 7.02
C ARG A 75 -24.23 -4.67 7.35
N ARG A 76 -24.47 -4.95 8.64
CA ARG A 76 -25.65 -5.71 9.07
C ARG A 76 -26.95 -4.97 8.73
N GLN A 77 -26.98 -3.64 8.83
CA GLN A 77 -28.14 -2.84 8.45
C GLN A 77 -28.43 -2.93 6.94
N TYR A 78 -27.40 -2.88 6.08
CA TYR A 78 -27.58 -3.07 4.63
C TYR A 78 -28.11 -4.46 4.25
N LEU A 79 -27.67 -5.52 4.94
CA LEU A 79 -28.07 -6.90 4.64
C LEU A 79 -29.41 -7.29 5.28
N ALA A 80 -29.80 -6.64 6.37
CA ALA A 80 -31.07 -6.90 7.05
C ALA A 80 -32.30 -6.40 6.26
N GLY A 81 -32.10 -5.73 5.13
CA GLY A 81 -33.16 -5.22 4.28
C GLY A 81 -33.86 -4.04 4.93
N ASN A 82 -33.56 -2.84 4.43
CA ASN A 82 -34.67 -1.93 4.16
C ASN A 82 -35.41 -2.46 2.92
#